data_AF-A0A7X6AA05-F1
#
_entry.id   AF-A0A7X6AA05-F1
#
_cell.length_a   1.000
_cell.length_b   1.000
_cell.length_c   1.000
_cell.angle_alpha   90.00
_cell.angle_beta   90.00
_cell.angle_gamma   90.00
#
_symmetry.space_group_name_H-M   'P 1'
#
loop_
_entity.id
_entity.type
_entity.pdbx_description
1 polymer ?
#
loop_
_entity_poly.entity_id
_entity_poly.type
_entity_poly.pdbx_seq_one_letter_code
_entity_poly.pdbx_strand_id
1 'polypeptide(L)' 'GYAWESTVHLVQDVRLWNRSPSRNFGWFVIGDETTPQNAKRFASRENPDRSARPALEITYRLPGRR' A
#
# COMPACT_ATOMS: atom_id res chain seq x y z
N GLY A 1 8.69 -12.40 -0.29
CA GLY A 1 8.22 -11.00 -0.25
C GLY A 1 7.47 -10.77 1.05
N TYR A 2 7.31 -9.53 1.48
CA TYR A 2 6.44 -9.17 2.61
C TYR A 2 5.13 -8.64 2.03
N ALA A 3 4.00 -9.09 2.54
CA ALA A 3 2.68 -8.64 2.11
C ALA A 3 1.84 -8.28 3.33
N TRP A 4 1.07 -7.20 3.22
CA TRP A 4 0.03 -6.87 4.18
C TRP A 4 -1.30 -7.27 3.57
N GLU A 5 -2.05 -8.09 4.29
CA GLU A 5 -3.38 -8.50 3.86
C GLU A 5 -4.32 -7.30 3.77
N SER A 6 -5.25 -7.37 2.82
CA SER A 6 -6.25 -6.33 2.64
C SER A 6 -7.13 -6.20 3.89
N THR A 7 -7.43 -4.96 4.28
CA THR A 7 -8.34 -4.66 5.39
C THR A 7 -9.43 -3.70 4.92
N VAL A 8 -10.52 -3.61 5.68
CA VAL A 8 -11.60 -2.65 5.40
C VAL A 8 -11.07 -1.21 5.38
N HIS A 9 -10.14 -0.85 6.26
CA HIS A 9 -9.55 0.48 6.31
C HIS A 9 -8.70 0.78 5.06
N LEU A 10 -7.84 -0.16 4.62
CA LEU A 10 -7.06 0.00 3.38
C LEU A 10 -7.97 0.20 2.16
N VAL A 11 -9.08 -0.54 2.08
CA VAL A 11 -10.08 -0.37 1.02
C VAL A 11 -10.74 1.01 1.09
N GLN A 12 -11.05 1.51 2.28
CA GLN A 12 -11.64 2.84 2.47
C GLN A 12 -10.67 3.95 2.06
N ASP A 13 -9.39 3.83 2.39
CA ASP A 13 -8.36 4.79 2.00
C ASP A 13 -8.23 4.88 0.47
N VAL A 14 -8.12 3.75 -0.21
CA VAL A 14 -8.05 3.72 -1.68
C VAL A 14 -9.32 4.30 -2.32
N ARG A 15 -10.50 4.04 -1.74
CA ARG A 15 -11.76 4.65 -2.19
C ARG A 15 -11.77 6.17 -1.98
N LEU A 16 -11.22 6.65 -0.87
CA LEU A 16 -11.07 8.09 -0.60
C LEU A 16 -10.14 8.72 -1.63
N TRP A 17 -8.99 8.12 -1.90
CA TRP A 17 -8.04 8.62 -2.89
C TRP A 17 -8.64 8.70 -4.29
N ASN A 18 -9.44 7.70 -4.67
CA ASN A 18 -10.15 7.72 -5.95
C ASN A 18 -11.23 8.81 -6.01
N ARG A 19 -11.95 9.07 -4.90
CA ARG A 19 -13.00 10.10 -4.83
C ARG A 19 -12.48 11.52 -4.65
N SER A 20 -11.30 11.67 -4.04
CA SER A 20 -10.69 12.94 -3.70
C SER A 20 -9.16 12.82 -3.75
N PRO A 21 -8.55 12.86 -4.96
CA PRO A 21 -7.12 12.63 -5.13
C PRO A 21 -6.23 13.59 -4.33
N SER A 22 -6.67 14.82 -4.08
CA SER A 22 -5.96 15.79 -3.24
C SER A 22 -5.81 15.37 -1.77
N ARG A 23 -6.57 14.36 -1.34
CA ARG A 23 -6.50 13.77 0.01
C ARG A 23 -5.66 12.50 0.08
N ASN A 24 -4.96 12.15 -0.99
CA ASN A 24 -4.00 11.06 -0.98
C ASN A 24 -2.64 11.55 -0.46
N PHE A 25 -2.34 11.19 0.79
CA PHE A 25 -1.05 11.45 1.43
C PHE A 25 -0.18 10.19 1.54
N GLY A 26 -0.64 9.06 0.98
CA GLY A 26 0.00 7.76 1.14
C GLY A 26 -0.21 7.14 2.53
N TRP A 27 0.54 6.08 2.80
CA TRP A 27 0.55 5.37 4.08
C TRP A 27 1.92 5.42 4.73
N PHE A 28 1.92 5.39 6.05
CA PHE A 28 3.10 5.04 6.84
C PHE A 28 3.02 3.56 7.22
N VAL A 29 4.13 2.86 7.03
CA VAL A 29 4.28 1.48 7.49
C VAL A 29 5.02 1.54 8.82
N ILE A 30 4.31 1.20 9.90
CA ILE A 30 4.85 1.18 11.25
C ILE A 30 5.12 -0.29 11.60
N GLY A 31 6.37 -0.56 12.00
CA GLY A 31 6.77 -1.88 12.48
C GLY A 31 6.44 -2.06 13.96
N ASP A 32 6.89 -3.17 14.52
CA ASP A 32 6.94 -3.29 15.98
C ASP A 32 8.03 -2.36 16.51
N GLU A 33 7.66 -1.38 17.34
CA GLU A 33 8.59 -0.41 17.94
C GLU A 33 8.98 -0.79 19.37
N THR A 34 8.54 -1.95 19.86
CA THR A 34 8.73 -2.40 21.24
C THR A 34 9.86 -3.41 21.39
N THR A 35 10.13 -4.22 20.36
CA THR A 35 11.18 -5.23 20.38
C THR A 35 12.49 -4.67 19.79
N PRO A 36 13.64 -4.75 20.50
CA PRO A 36 14.93 -4.34 19.95
C PRO A 36 15.33 -5.15 18.71
N GLN A 37 16.08 -4.52 17.81
CA GLN A 37 16.75 -5.17 16.65
C GLN A 37 15.80 -5.84 15.62
N ASN A 38 14.55 -5.40 15.51
CA ASN A 38 13.56 -5.97 14.57
C ASN A 38 13.37 -5.15 13.27
N ALA A 39 14.24 -4.18 13.00
CA ALA A 39 14.11 -3.28 11.86
C ALA A 39 14.17 -4.04 10.52
N LYS A 40 13.23 -3.74 9.61
CA LYS A 40 13.17 -4.30 8.25
C LYS A 40 13.40 -3.21 7.20
N ARG A 41 14.29 -3.48 6.24
CA ARG A 41 14.53 -2.61 5.08
C ARG A 41 13.56 -2.96 3.95
N PHE A 42 12.98 -1.93 3.34
CA PHE A 42 12.19 -2.00 2.12
C PHE A 42 12.85 -1.19 1.01
N ALA A 43 12.69 -1.60 -0.24
CA ALA A 43 13.19 -0.83 -1.39
C ALA A 43 12.34 0.43 -1.61
N SER A 44 12.95 1.49 -2.14
CA SER A 44 12.19 2.65 -2.62
C SER A 44 11.52 2.36 -3.97
N ARG A 45 10.65 3.27 -4.42
CA ARG A 45 10.01 3.17 -5.75
C ARG A 45 11.00 3.36 -6.91
N GLU A 46 12.17 3.96 -6.65
CA GLU A 46 13.24 4.20 -7.62
C GLU A 46 14.28 3.07 -7.66
N ASN A 47 14.16 2.04 -6.82
CA ASN A 47 15.15 0.96 -6.76
C ASN A 47 15.39 0.32 -8.15
N PRO A 48 16.64 0.06 -8.56
CA PRO A 48 16.94 -0.49 -9.89
C PRO A 48 16.28 -1.85 -10.13
N ASP A 49 16.12 -2.68 -9.09
CA ASP A 49 15.35 -3.91 -9.16
C ASP A 49 13.85 -3.61 -9.03
N ARG A 50 13.12 -3.79 -10.13
CA ARG A 50 11.67 -3.56 -10.18
C ARG A 50 10.88 -4.54 -9.30
N SER A 51 11.37 -5.76 -9.11
CA SER A 51 10.67 -6.79 -8.35
C SER A 51 10.71 -6.54 -6.84
N ALA A 52 11.66 -5.72 -6.37
CA ALA A 52 11.79 -5.33 -4.98
C ALA A 52 10.95 -4.10 -4.61
N ARG A 53 10.46 -3.33 -5.59
CA ARG A 53 9.72 -2.08 -5.35
C ARG A 53 8.39 -2.35 -4.65
N PRO A 54 7.94 -1.48 -3.72
CA PRO A 54 6.61 -1.60 -3.12
C PRO A 54 5.51 -1.50 -4.17
N ALA A 55 4.48 -2.32 -4.05
CA ALA A 55 3.32 -2.32 -4.93
C ALA A 55 2.02 -2.37 -4.12
N LEU A 56 0.98 -1.73 -4.65
CA LEU A 56 -0.39 -1.85 -4.17
C LEU A 56 -1.20 -2.63 -5.22
N GLU A 57 -1.66 -3.82 -4.85
CA GLU A 57 -2.53 -4.62 -5.69
C GLU A 57 -4.00 -4.26 -5.44
N ILE A 58 -4.74 -3.99 -6.51
CA ILE A 58 -6.16 -3.56 -6.44
C ILE A 58 -6.99 -4.45 -7.35
N THR A 59 -7.88 -5.24 -6.74
CA THR A 59 -8.98 -5.90 -7.46
C THR A 59 -10.22 -5.01 -7.43
N TYR A 60 -10.78 -4.72 -8.60
CA TYR A 60 -11.97 -3.89 -8.72
C TYR A 60 -12.94 -4.46 -9.76
N ARG A 61 -14.19 -4.01 -9.71
CA ARG A 61 -15.21 -4.37 -10.69
C ARG A 61 -15.46 -3.18 -11.59
N LEU A 62 -15.39 -3.40 -12.90
CA LEU A 62 -15.84 -2.40 -13.88
C LEU A 62 -17.36 -2.25 -13.77
N PRO A 63 -17.91 -1.03 -13.97
CA PRO A 63 -19.34 -0.89 -14.20
C PRO A 63 -19.70 -1.72 -15.43
N GLY A 64 -20.68 -2.61 -15.30
CA GLY A 64 -21.14 -3.44 -16.41
C GLY A 64 -21.47 -2.57 -17.62
N ARG A 65 -20.98 -2.95 -18.80
CA ARG A 65 -21.32 -2.27 -20.05
C ARG A 65 -22.84 -2.40 -20.23
N ARG A 66 -23.54 -1.29 -20.38
CA ARG A 66 -24.93 -1.30 -20.86
C ARG A 66 -24.95 -1.68 -22.34
#